data_AF-A0A1C5T641-F1
#
_entry.id   AF-A0A1C5T641-F1
#
_cell.length_a   1.000
_cell.length_b   1.000
_cell.length_c   1.000
_cell.angle_alpha   90.00
_cell.angle_beta   90.00
_cell.angle_gamma   90.00
#
_symmetry.space_group_name_H-M   'P 1'
#
loop_
_entity.id
_entity.type
_entity.pdbx_description
1 polymer ?
#
loop_
_entity_poly.entity_id
_entity_poly.type
_entity_poly.pdbx_seq_one_letter_code
_entity_poly.pdbx_strand_id
1 'polypeptide(L)'
;MIPKASASGCFWQYFIDEELLGVHDGNNATKMLFDLLLILSKYDYSYAEAKLITIYNRTDLYSSKALEILGELHSEFAYKEFLKKIIIAEQETECFHTAVRLIGFFPEREKAIIEYIKILDDSRLVEVIHEKAQKALANKNKIVDESIEGIPFVGKKCSVLSNNIVLNELLIKLGEQIKATQFFAAVGFSFSSGLRLVKPLMDQVRSNNGKIELVVGALQTYGSSRKNTKIDRNSVIALNNFRNEYPLTLYTYQNSFYHGKFYYIANDNKAFVIIGSSNISKTAYLNNYELDLLFEIDCNNPEEQDFINWFEKFKSECVKIEELNAEEYDALDWDSELDIYEDRTIDRMSQDEVRNKISELTDEDTKFRLNAWLEHDPAEIFSNIGVPSLQEYIVFLYPGFGLAVFESFVPGNAYYAFRYTEFEKLLNRVSSLTKTQMLMNSAFLNRGYHLQDNVKTKEKINLLFAQK
;
A
#
# COMPACT_ATOMS: atom_id res chain seq x y z
N MET A 1 -9.47 -11.77 50.86
CA MET A 1 -9.64 -13.17 50.39
C MET A 1 -10.15 -13.12 48.96
N ILE A 2 -9.31 -13.56 48.00
CA ILE A 2 -9.57 -14.16 46.66
C ILE A 2 -10.47 -13.37 45.66
N PRO A 3 -10.20 -13.36 44.32
CA PRO A 3 -9.30 -14.23 43.55
C PRO A 3 -8.23 -13.56 42.67
N LYS A 4 -7.18 -14.37 42.44
CA LYS A 4 -6.27 -14.32 41.28
C LYS A 4 -7.06 -14.62 40.00
N ALA A 5 -6.94 -13.77 38.99
CA ALA A 5 -7.34 -14.11 37.62
C ALA A 5 -6.14 -14.74 36.89
N SER A 6 -6.39 -15.91 36.33
CA SER A 6 -5.50 -16.74 35.53
C SER A 6 -5.24 -16.16 34.15
N ALA A 7 -4.15 -16.65 33.56
CA ALA A 7 -3.60 -16.32 32.25
C ALA A 7 -4.54 -16.56 31.06
N SER A 8 -4.09 -16.04 29.90
CA SER A 8 -4.58 -16.23 28.52
C SER A 8 -5.97 -15.69 28.19
N GLY A 9 -6.02 -14.41 27.82
CA GLY A 9 -7.13 -13.83 27.05
C GLY A 9 -6.54 -12.98 25.93
N CYS A 10 -6.65 -13.46 24.69
CA CYS A 10 -6.35 -12.71 23.47
C CYS A 10 -7.14 -11.40 23.45
N PHE A 11 -6.45 -10.26 23.50
CA PHE A 11 -7.00 -8.94 23.23
C PHE A 11 -6.98 -8.69 21.71
N TRP A 12 -7.86 -9.34 20.94
CA TRP A 12 -7.98 -9.11 19.50
C TRP A 12 -9.46 -9.08 19.12
N GLN A 13 -10.10 -7.91 19.21
CA GLN A 13 -11.52 -7.79 18.87
C GLN A 13 -11.86 -6.69 17.86
N TYR A 14 -10.91 -5.99 17.26
CA TYR A 14 -11.23 -4.99 16.24
C TYR A 14 -10.22 -5.04 15.08
N PHE A 15 -10.71 -4.71 13.87
CA PHE A 15 -9.99 -4.58 12.59
C PHE A 15 -10.12 -5.72 11.57
N ILE A 16 -11.35 -5.89 11.07
CA ILE A 16 -11.61 -5.77 9.62
C ILE A 16 -12.70 -4.69 9.55
N ASP A 17 -12.54 -3.67 8.70
CA ASP A 17 -13.60 -2.67 8.53
C ASP A 17 -14.80 -3.34 7.88
N GLU A 18 -15.74 -3.70 8.74
CA GLU A 18 -16.90 -4.52 8.46
C GLU A 18 -17.95 -3.76 7.62
N GLU A 19 -17.80 -2.44 7.44
CA GLU A 19 -18.68 -1.58 6.63
C GLU A 19 -18.37 -1.66 5.12
N LEU A 20 -17.14 -2.01 4.72
CA LEU A 20 -16.75 -2.12 3.30
C LEU A 20 -17.35 -3.34 2.57
N LEU A 21 -17.95 -4.28 3.31
CA LEU A 21 -18.66 -5.44 2.75
C LEU A 21 -20.10 -5.12 2.31
N GLY A 22 -20.52 -3.85 2.35
CA GLY A 22 -21.88 -3.43 2.04
C GLY A 22 -22.14 -3.00 0.59
N VAL A 23 -21.14 -2.92 -0.30
CA VAL A 23 -21.31 -2.22 -1.58
C VAL A 23 -20.75 -3.01 -2.76
N HIS A 24 -21.68 -3.70 -3.43
CA HIS A 24 -21.59 -4.32 -4.77
C HIS A 24 -20.70 -5.56 -4.96
N ASP A 25 -21.36 -6.59 -5.49
CA ASP A 25 -20.83 -7.89 -5.85
C ASP A 25 -19.78 -7.81 -6.98
N GLY A 26 -18.74 -8.64 -6.91
CA GLY A 26 -17.76 -8.82 -7.99
C GLY A 26 -16.54 -7.88 -8.02
N ASN A 27 -16.33 -7.02 -7.02
CA ASN A 27 -15.15 -6.16 -6.99
C ASN A 27 -13.91 -6.95 -6.54
N ASN A 28 -12.74 -6.67 -7.15
CA ASN A 28 -11.45 -7.34 -6.84
C ASN A 28 -11.13 -7.36 -5.33
N ALA A 29 -11.61 -6.37 -4.58
CA ALA A 29 -11.44 -6.26 -3.13
C ALA A 29 -12.03 -7.43 -2.33
N THR A 30 -13.22 -7.94 -2.66
CA THR A 30 -13.83 -9.07 -1.95
C THR A 30 -13.07 -10.37 -2.20
N LYS A 31 -12.62 -10.57 -3.44
CA LYS A 31 -11.76 -11.71 -3.78
C LYS A 31 -10.42 -11.64 -3.02
N MET A 32 -9.79 -10.46 -2.99
CA MET A 32 -8.56 -10.24 -2.23
C MET A 32 -8.73 -10.51 -0.73
N LEU A 33 -9.87 -10.17 -0.12
CA LEU A 33 -10.15 -10.48 1.28
C LEU A 33 -10.19 -12.00 1.53
N PHE A 34 -10.92 -12.74 0.70
CA PHE A 34 -11.02 -14.19 0.84
C PHE A 34 -9.69 -14.90 0.54
N ASP A 35 -8.96 -14.45 -0.48
CA ASP A 35 -7.61 -14.94 -0.79
C ASP A 35 -6.65 -14.65 0.38
N LEU A 36 -6.73 -13.46 0.99
CA LEU A 36 -5.96 -13.10 2.18
C LEU A 36 -6.32 -13.99 3.38
N LEU A 37 -7.60 -14.23 3.66
CA LEU A 37 -8.03 -15.11 4.75
C LEU A 37 -7.57 -16.57 4.53
N LEU A 38 -7.57 -17.04 3.29
CA LEU A 38 -7.03 -18.35 2.92
C LEU A 38 -5.51 -18.43 3.07
N ILE A 39 -4.78 -17.33 2.81
CA ILE A 39 -3.34 -17.27 3.08
C ILE A 39 -3.08 -17.22 4.58
N LEU A 40 -3.79 -16.35 5.30
CA LEU A 40 -3.67 -16.19 6.75
C LEU A 40 -4.00 -17.46 7.51
N SER A 41 -4.90 -18.31 7.01
CA SER A 41 -5.23 -19.59 7.67
C SER A 41 -4.02 -20.52 7.79
N LYS A 42 -3.02 -20.41 6.89
CA LYS A 42 -1.76 -21.16 6.97
C LYS A 42 -0.91 -20.73 8.17
N TYR A 43 -1.20 -19.57 8.73
CA TYR A 43 -0.42 -18.92 9.79
C TYR A 43 -1.19 -18.78 11.11
N ASP A 44 -2.47 -18.42 11.05
CA ASP A 44 -3.41 -18.37 12.17
C ASP A 44 -4.79 -18.88 11.72
N TYR A 45 -4.91 -20.21 11.77
CA TYR A 45 -6.15 -20.91 11.46
C TYR A 45 -7.34 -20.40 12.30
N SER A 46 -7.12 -20.16 13.59
CA SER A 46 -8.20 -19.81 14.52
C SER A 46 -8.79 -18.44 14.21
N TYR A 47 -7.92 -17.47 13.87
CA TYR A 47 -8.36 -16.15 13.42
C TYR A 47 -9.11 -16.21 12.08
N ALA A 48 -8.54 -16.89 11.09
CA ALA A 48 -9.15 -17.00 9.76
C ALA A 48 -10.52 -17.70 9.84
N GLU A 49 -10.62 -18.79 10.60
CA GLU A 49 -11.86 -19.51 10.85
C GLU A 49 -12.90 -18.60 11.54
N ALA A 50 -12.53 -17.90 12.62
CA ALA A 50 -13.45 -17.02 13.32
C ALA A 50 -13.98 -15.87 12.44
N LYS A 51 -13.12 -15.28 11.60
CA LYS A 51 -13.53 -14.23 10.66
C LYS A 51 -14.41 -14.76 9.55
N LEU A 52 -14.08 -15.91 8.96
CA LEU A 52 -14.92 -16.54 7.96
C LEU A 52 -16.29 -16.95 8.51
N ILE A 53 -16.37 -17.44 9.76
CA ILE A 53 -17.65 -17.71 10.45
C ILE A 53 -18.45 -16.41 10.63
N THR A 54 -17.79 -15.31 10.99
CA THR A 54 -18.45 -14.01 11.13
C THR A 54 -19.02 -13.53 9.80
N ILE A 55 -18.24 -13.66 8.72
CA ILE A 55 -18.69 -13.34 7.34
C ILE A 55 -19.83 -14.27 6.94
N TYR A 56 -19.75 -15.56 7.29
CA TYR A 56 -20.79 -16.54 7.02
C TYR A 56 -22.13 -16.16 7.64
N ASN A 57 -22.14 -15.56 8.82
CA ASN A 57 -23.38 -15.22 9.52
C ASN A 57 -24.05 -13.91 9.06
N ARG A 58 -23.46 -13.16 8.10
CA ARG A 58 -23.92 -11.81 7.72
C ARG A 58 -24.94 -11.76 6.59
N THR A 59 -24.65 -12.31 5.42
CA THR A 59 -25.56 -12.28 4.25
C THR A 59 -25.41 -13.52 3.39
N ASP A 60 -26.50 -14.01 2.79
CA ASP A 60 -26.53 -15.24 1.98
C ASP A 60 -25.48 -15.28 0.84
N LEU A 61 -25.18 -14.11 0.26
CA LEU A 61 -24.18 -13.93 -0.79
C LEU A 61 -22.77 -14.29 -0.29
N TYR A 62 -22.34 -13.71 0.82
CA TYR A 62 -21.02 -13.97 1.40
C TYR A 62 -20.98 -15.29 2.18
N SER A 63 -22.12 -15.75 2.72
CA SER A 63 -22.25 -17.03 3.40
C SER A 63 -21.79 -18.18 2.52
N SER A 64 -22.24 -18.22 1.27
CA SER A 64 -21.88 -19.34 0.38
C SER A 64 -20.38 -19.41 0.13
N LYS A 65 -19.73 -18.26 -0.13
CA LYS A 65 -18.28 -18.22 -0.39
C LYS A 65 -17.43 -18.45 0.85
N ALA A 66 -17.83 -17.88 1.98
CA ALA A 66 -17.16 -18.11 3.26
C ALA A 66 -17.25 -19.57 3.69
N LEU A 67 -18.39 -20.23 3.48
CA LEU A 67 -18.58 -21.64 3.77
C LEU A 67 -17.71 -22.54 2.89
N GLU A 68 -17.55 -22.21 1.61
CA GLU A 68 -16.63 -22.91 0.71
C GLU A 68 -15.18 -22.84 1.22
N ILE A 69 -14.72 -21.65 1.60
CA ILE A 69 -13.35 -21.46 2.10
C ILE A 69 -13.17 -22.16 3.45
N LEU A 70 -14.15 -22.06 4.37
CA LEU A 70 -14.12 -22.84 5.60
C LEU A 70 -14.07 -24.35 5.32
N GLY A 71 -14.69 -24.82 4.24
CA GLY A 71 -14.56 -26.20 3.74
C GLY A 71 -13.14 -26.52 3.27
N GLU A 72 -12.51 -25.66 2.48
CA GLU A 72 -11.10 -25.80 2.06
C GLU A 72 -10.14 -25.83 3.26
N LEU A 73 -10.46 -25.10 4.32
CA LEU A 73 -9.72 -25.10 5.59
C LEU A 73 -10.00 -26.33 6.45
N HIS A 74 -10.88 -27.23 6.03
CA HIS A 74 -11.33 -28.38 6.82
C HIS A 74 -11.95 -28.00 8.19
N SER A 75 -12.68 -26.88 8.26
CA SER A 75 -13.32 -26.41 9.49
C SER A 75 -14.47 -27.30 9.98
N GLU A 76 -14.49 -27.60 11.29
CA GLU A 76 -15.60 -28.29 11.93
C GLU A 76 -16.93 -27.51 11.83
N PHE A 77 -16.86 -26.18 11.79
CA PHE A 77 -18.02 -25.34 11.58
C PHE A 77 -18.60 -25.58 10.19
N ALA A 78 -17.76 -25.57 9.15
CA ALA A 78 -18.19 -25.87 7.79
C ALA A 78 -18.77 -27.27 7.66
N TYR A 79 -18.12 -28.28 8.25
CA TYR A 79 -18.63 -29.66 8.26
C TYR A 79 -20.07 -29.73 8.81
N LYS A 80 -20.33 -29.09 9.95
CA LYS A 80 -21.66 -29.05 10.58
C LYS A 80 -22.68 -28.27 9.75
N GLU A 81 -22.29 -27.13 9.20
CA GLU A 81 -23.20 -26.31 8.39
C GLU A 81 -23.56 -26.97 7.05
N PHE A 82 -22.61 -27.63 6.40
CA PHE A 82 -22.89 -28.44 5.21
C PHE A 82 -23.84 -29.60 5.53
N LEU A 83 -23.65 -30.32 6.63
CA LEU A 83 -24.59 -31.36 7.07
C LEU A 83 -25.98 -30.81 7.37
N LYS A 84 -26.06 -29.67 8.07
CA LYS A 84 -27.33 -29.00 8.35
C LYS A 84 -28.04 -28.60 7.06
N LYS A 85 -27.33 -28.05 6.07
CA LYS A 85 -27.88 -27.70 4.76
C LYS A 85 -28.42 -28.92 4.01
N ILE A 86 -27.75 -30.08 4.09
CA ILE A 86 -28.25 -31.34 3.52
C ILE A 86 -29.57 -31.76 4.17
N ILE A 87 -29.68 -31.67 5.51
CA ILE A 87 -30.85 -32.11 6.26
C ILE A 87 -32.08 -31.22 6.00
N ILE A 88 -31.89 -29.92 5.84
CA ILE A 88 -33.00 -28.95 5.67
C ILE A 88 -33.36 -28.68 4.21
N ALA A 89 -32.59 -29.18 3.25
CA ALA A 89 -32.82 -28.94 1.83
C ALA A 89 -34.17 -29.54 1.40
N GLU A 90 -35.03 -28.72 0.82
CA GLU A 90 -36.33 -29.15 0.29
C GLU A 90 -36.20 -29.73 -1.13
N GLN A 91 -35.14 -29.36 -1.86
CA GLN A 91 -34.87 -29.83 -3.21
C GLN A 91 -33.79 -30.91 -3.24
N GLU A 92 -34.08 -32.03 -3.89
CA GLU A 92 -33.16 -33.15 -4.08
C GLU A 92 -31.84 -32.73 -4.75
N THR A 93 -31.91 -31.78 -5.71
CA THR A 93 -30.74 -31.24 -6.42
C THR A 93 -29.81 -30.42 -5.52
N GLU A 94 -30.36 -29.62 -4.60
CA GLU A 94 -29.58 -28.82 -3.65
C GLU A 94 -28.89 -29.72 -2.62
N CYS A 95 -29.63 -30.71 -2.13
CA CYS A 95 -29.11 -31.76 -1.26
C CYS A 95 -27.94 -32.50 -1.92
N PHE A 96 -28.13 -32.94 -3.17
CA PHE A 96 -27.10 -33.62 -3.95
C PHE A 96 -25.83 -32.77 -4.10
N HIS A 97 -25.95 -31.51 -4.53
CA HIS A 97 -24.80 -30.62 -4.72
C HIS A 97 -24.05 -30.34 -3.41
N THR A 98 -24.77 -30.17 -2.32
CA THR A 98 -24.19 -29.87 -1.01
C THR A 98 -23.46 -31.10 -0.44
N ALA A 99 -24.04 -32.30 -0.57
CA ALA A 99 -23.39 -33.55 -0.21
C ALA A 99 -22.10 -33.81 -1.02
N VAL A 100 -22.14 -33.54 -2.32
CA VAL A 100 -20.98 -33.67 -3.21
C VAL A 100 -19.86 -32.68 -2.86
N ARG A 101 -20.19 -31.46 -2.42
CA ARG A 101 -19.21 -30.49 -1.92
C ARG A 101 -18.62 -30.92 -0.59
N LEU A 102 -19.47 -31.35 0.35
CA LEU A 102 -19.06 -31.83 1.67
C LEU A 102 -18.03 -32.97 1.57
N ILE A 103 -18.27 -33.98 0.72
CA ILE A 103 -17.30 -35.08 0.55
C ILE A 103 -16.02 -34.64 -0.17
N GLY A 104 -16.10 -33.62 -1.03
CA GLY A 104 -14.92 -33.03 -1.67
C GLY A 104 -13.96 -32.41 -0.66
N PHE A 105 -14.51 -31.75 0.37
CA PHE A 105 -13.72 -31.16 1.45
C PHE A 105 -13.32 -32.18 2.53
N PHE A 106 -14.19 -33.14 2.87
CA PHE A 106 -13.95 -34.08 3.98
C PHE A 106 -13.99 -35.55 3.53
N PRO A 107 -13.14 -35.96 2.57
CA PRO A 107 -13.18 -37.31 2.03
C PRO A 107 -12.84 -38.39 3.07
N GLU A 108 -12.07 -38.06 4.10
CA GLU A 108 -11.77 -38.96 5.22
C GLU A 108 -12.99 -39.29 6.09
N ARG A 109 -14.04 -38.46 6.03
CA ARG A 109 -15.29 -38.64 6.79
C ARG A 109 -16.38 -39.38 6.01
N GLU A 110 -16.02 -40.01 4.90
CA GLU A 110 -16.93 -40.70 3.98
C GLU A 110 -17.99 -41.55 4.69
N LYS A 111 -17.57 -42.45 5.60
CA LYS A 111 -18.49 -43.36 6.31
C LYS A 111 -19.55 -42.61 7.12
N ALA A 112 -19.15 -41.57 7.85
CA ALA A 112 -20.06 -40.76 8.64
C ALA A 112 -21.01 -39.95 7.74
N ILE A 113 -20.50 -39.36 6.66
CA ILE A 113 -21.30 -38.61 5.69
C ILE A 113 -22.36 -39.51 5.03
N ILE A 114 -21.98 -40.72 4.64
CA ILE A 114 -22.92 -41.72 4.08
C ILE A 114 -24.00 -42.08 5.10
N GLU A 115 -23.68 -42.23 6.38
CA GLU A 115 -24.68 -42.51 7.43
C GLU A 115 -25.71 -41.39 7.56
N TYR A 116 -25.28 -40.12 7.52
CA TYR A 116 -26.21 -38.99 7.52
C TYR A 116 -27.09 -38.94 6.28
N ILE A 117 -26.54 -39.29 5.11
CA ILE A 117 -27.24 -39.19 3.82
C ILE A 117 -28.16 -40.38 3.57
N LYS A 118 -27.92 -41.54 4.19
CA LYS A 118 -28.84 -42.69 4.15
C LYS A 118 -30.25 -42.37 4.66
N ILE A 119 -30.40 -41.33 5.47
CA ILE A 119 -31.71 -40.83 5.93
C ILE A 119 -32.55 -40.33 4.74
N LEU A 120 -31.91 -39.96 3.64
CA LEU A 120 -32.55 -39.42 2.44
C LEU A 120 -33.00 -40.51 1.44
N ASP A 121 -32.71 -41.78 1.70
CA ASP A 121 -33.09 -42.96 0.88
C ASP A 121 -32.66 -42.90 -0.60
N ASP A 122 -31.57 -42.18 -0.91
CA ASP A 122 -31.00 -42.08 -2.27
C ASP A 122 -29.74 -42.96 -2.43
N SER A 123 -29.91 -44.13 -3.04
CA SER A 123 -28.81 -45.07 -3.29
C SER A 123 -27.78 -44.57 -4.31
N ARG A 124 -28.17 -43.69 -5.24
CA ARG A 124 -27.26 -43.14 -6.27
C ARG A 124 -26.31 -42.12 -5.68
N LEU A 125 -26.79 -41.27 -4.77
CA LEU A 125 -25.95 -40.30 -4.07
C LEU A 125 -24.87 -40.99 -3.23
N VAL A 126 -25.18 -42.13 -2.59
CA VAL A 126 -24.20 -42.92 -1.84
C VAL A 126 -23.06 -43.42 -2.73
N GLU A 127 -23.36 -43.92 -3.94
CA GLU A 127 -22.34 -44.37 -4.89
C GLU A 127 -21.43 -43.22 -5.35
N VAL A 128 -22.00 -42.05 -5.68
CA VAL A 128 -21.25 -40.87 -6.13
C VAL A 128 -20.31 -40.35 -5.03
N ILE A 129 -20.77 -40.35 -3.78
CA ILE A 129 -19.97 -39.92 -2.62
C ILE A 129 -18.79 -40.87 -2.40
N HIS A 130 -19.05 -42.18 -2.45
CA HIS A 130 -18.00 -43.19 -2.33
C HIS A 130 -16.94 -42.99 -3.43
N GLU A 131 -17.34 -42.87 -4.70
CA GLU A 131 -16.41 -42.67 -5.81
C GLU A 131 -15.57 -41.40 -5.66
N LYS A 132 -16.19 -40.28 -5.26
CA LYS A 132 -15.48 -39.01 -5.06
C LYS A 132 -14.49 -39.07 -3.91
N ALA A 133 -14.85 -39.69 -2.78
CA ALA A 133 -13.97 -39.84 -1.64
C ALA A 133 -12.69 -40.62 -2.04
N GLN A 134 -12.86 -41.75 -2.73
CA GLN A 134 -11.74 -42.58 -3.17
C GLN A 134 -10.82 -41.83 -4.15
N LYS A 135 -11.37 -41.07 -5.10
CA LYS A 135 -10.58 -40.24 -6.03
C LYS A 135 -9.82 -39.12 -5.31
N ALA A 136 -10.46 -38.42 -4.36
CA ALA A 136 -9.83 -37.34 -3.61
C ALA A 136 -8.68 -37.86 -2.73
N LEU A 137 -8.87 -38.99 -2.05
CA LEU A 137 -7.84 -39.65 -1.25
C LEU A 137 -6.65 -40.13 -2.11
N ALA A 138 -6.91 -40.63 -3.32
CA ALA A 138 -5.86 -41.02 -4.26
C ALA A 138 -5.02 -39.83 -4.77
N ASN A 139 -5.63 -38.66 -4.98
CA ASN A 139 -4.95 -37.46 -5.46
C ASN A 139 -4.13 -36.75 -4.36
N LYS A 140 -4.54 -36.83 -3.09
CA LYS A 140 -3.80 -36.25 -1.95
C LYS A 140 -2.39 -36.85 -1.80
N ASN A 141 -2.18 -38.08 -2.28
CA ASN A 141 -0.88 -38.76 -2.28
C ASN A 141 0.03 -38.40 -3.48
N LYS A 142 -0.44 -37.58 -4.43
CA LYS A 142 0.31 -37.24 -5.67
C LYS A 142 0.71 -35.76 -5.80
N ILE A 143 0.14 -34.87 -5.00
CA ILE A 143 0.25 -33.41 -5.18
C ILE A 143 0.95 -32.79 -3.97
N VAL A 144 2.24 -33.06 -3.81
CA VAL A 144 3.15 -32.20 -3.03
C VAL A 144 4.48 -32.26 -3.78
N ASP A 145 4.76 -31.30 -4.67
CA ASP A 145 6.12 -30.73 -4.79
C ASP A 145 6.36 -29.72 -5.93
N GLU A 146 5.64 -29.72 -7.06
CA GLU A 146 6.36 -29.27 -8.29
C GLU A 146 6.12 -27.87 -8.89
N SER A 147 5.38 -26.92 -8.29
CA SER A 147 5.13 -25.66 -9.03
C SER A 147 5.03 -24.33 -8.28
N ILE A 148 5.46 -24.26 -7.03
CA ILE A 148 5.74 -22.99 -6.36
C ILE A 148 7.05 -23.24 -5.63
N GLU A 149 8.11 -22.46 -5.88
CA GLU A 149 9.18 -22.29 -4.88
C GLU A 149 8.50 -21.62 -3.67
N GLY A 150 7.77 -22.42 -2.90
CA GLY A 150 7.19 -21.99 -1.65
C GLY A 150 8.37 -21.79 -0.73
N ILE A 151 8.61 -20.55 -0.32
CA ILE A 151 9.45 -20.30 0.85
C ILE A 151 8.69 -20.99 2.00
N PRO A 152 9.15 -22.15 2.50
CA PRO A 152 8.51 -22.84 3.61
C PRO A 152 8.87 -22.07 4.87
N PHE A 153 8.13 -20.99 5.16
CA PHE A 153 8.37 -20.22 6.35
C PHE A 153 7.75 -20.94 7.55
N VAL A 154 8.53 -21.74 8.28
CA VAL A 154 8.11 -22.47 9.50
C VAL A 154 8.32 -21.59 10.74
N GLY A 155 7.72 -20.41 10.80
CA GLY A 155 7.74 -19.62 12.04
C GLY A 155 6.85 -20.27 13.10
N LYS A 156 7.38 -20.56 14.30
CA LYS A 156 6.61 -21.17 15.41
C LYS A 156 5.37 -20.37 15.82
N LYS A 157 5.36 -19.05 15.57
CA LYS A 157 4.24 -18.14 15.81
C LYS A 157 4.23 -17.02 14.76
N CYS A 158 3.11 -16.86 14.06
CA CYS A 158 2.80 -15.70 13.24
C CYS A 158 1.72 -14.87 13.95
N SER A 159 1.79 -13.55 13.87
CA SER A 159 0.81 -12.64 14.46
C SER A 159 0.59 -11.44 13.55
N VAL A 160 -0.67 -11.17 13.21
CA VAL A 160 -1.03 -9.91 12.54
C VAL A 160 -0.89 -8.77 13.56
N LEU A 161 -0.14 -7.74 13.21
CA LEU A 161 0.00 -6.55 14.04
C LEU A 161 -1.25 -5.68 13.86
N SER A 162 -1.99 -5.42 14.94
CA SER A 162 -3.10 -4.46 14.90
C SER A 162 -2.58 -3.03 14.70
N ASN A 163 -3.35 -2.17 14.06
CA ASN A 163 -3.01 -0.74 13.89
C ASN A 163 -2.78 0.05 15.19
N ASN A 164 -3.26 -0.47 16.33
CA ASN A 164 -2.98 0.14 17.63
C ASN A 164 -1.52 -0.07 18.09
N ILE A 165 -0.79 -0.95 17.41
CA ILE A 165 0.63 -1.21 17.66
C ILE A 165 1.44 -0.24 16.82
N VAL A 166 2.12 0.66 17.51
CA VAL A 166 3.12 1.54 16.90
C VAL A 166 4.37 0.72 16.56
N LEU A 167 4.61 0.49 15.26
CA LEU A 167 5.63 -0.47 14.81
C LEU A 167 7.03 -0.14 15.35
N ASN A 168 7.45 1.13 15.37
CA ASN A 168 8.78 1.48 15.90
C ASN A 168 8.91 1.15 17.39
N GLU A 169 7.86 1.31 18.20
CA GLU A 169 7.89 0.91 19.60
C GLU A 169 7.97 -0.60 19.77
N LEU A 170 7.27 -1.36 18.92
CA LEU A 170 7.36 -2.81 18.92
C LEU A 170 8.78 -3.26 18.56
N LEU A 171 9.38 -2.72 17.50
CA LEU A 171 10.75 -3.01 17.09
C LEU A 171 11.74 -2.78 18.25
N ILE A 172 11.61 -1.65 18.96
CA ILE A 172 12.43 -1.34 20.14
C ILE A 172 12.21 -2.37 21.26
N LYS A 173 10.95 -2.67 21.62
CA LYS A 173 10.62 -3.64 22.68
C LYS A 173 11.15 -5.04 22.38
N LEU A 174 11.02 -5.49 21.14
CA LEU A 174 11.53 -6.79 20.69
C LEU A 174 13.06 -6.83 20.76
N GLY A 175 13.73 -5.75 20.34
CA GLY A 175 15.19 -5.60 20.46
C GLY A 175 15.69 -5.68 21.90
N GLU A 176 15.02 -4.99 22.82
CA GLU A 176 15.32 -5.03 24.26
C GLU A 176 15.12 -6.43 24.84
N GLN A 177 14.00 -7.07 24.49
CA GLN A 177 13.63 -8.39 25.01
C GLN A 177 14.70 -9.44 24.72
N ILE A 178 15.27 -9.43 23.52
CA ILE A 178 16.25 -10.44 23.11
C ILE A 178 17.70 -9.95 23.22
N LYS A 179 17.93 -8.69 23.61
CA LYS A 179 19.25 -8.04 23.53
C LYS A 179 19.84 -8.19 22.13
N ALA A 180 19.11 -7.66 21.15
CA ALA A 180 19.43 -7.86 19.74
C ALA A 180 20.87 -7.43 19.41
N THR A 181 21.54 -8.24 18.61
CA THR A 181 22.86 -7.98 18.01
C THR A 181 22.76 -7.76 16.50
N GLN A 182 21.58 -7.98 15.92
CA GLN A 182 21.34 -7.79 14.50
C GLN A 182 20.05 -7.00 14.29
N PHE A 183 20.11 -5.98 13.46
CA PHE A 183 18.94 -5.30 12.93
C PHE A 183 19.09 -5.14 11.42
N PHE A 184 18.29 -5.89 10.66
CA PHE A 184 18.23 -5.75 9.21
C PHE A 184 16.87 -5.22 8.79
N ALA A 185 16.83 -4.40 7.76
CA ALA A 185 15.58 -4.04 7.12
C ALA A 185 15.77 -3.87 5.62
N ALA A 186 14.78 -4.28 4.84
CA ALA A 186 14.68 -3.92 3.45
C ALA A 186 13.33 -3.24 3.23
N VAL A 187 13.35 -2.01 2.73
CA VAL A 187 12.13 -1.22 2.50
C VAL A 187 12.19 -0.52 1.16
N GLY A 188 11.02 -0.24 0.59
CA GLY A 188 10.92 0.60 -0.60
C GLY A 188 11.42 2.02 -0.33
N PHE A 189 10.98 2.62 0.78
CA PHE A 189 11.29 3.98 1.14
C PHE A 189 11.83 4.10 2.57
N SER A 190 12.79 5.01 2.75
CA SER A 190 13.36 5.32 4.06
C SER A 190 13.51 6.82 4.19
N PHE A 191 12.78 7.40 5.15
CA PHE A 191 12.71 8.83 5.38
C PHE A 191 13.43 9.25 6.66
N SER A 192 13.91 10.48 6.69
CA SER A 192 14.62 11.05 7.83
C SER A 192 13.80 10.93 9.13
N SER A 193 12.47 11.08 9.05
CA SER A 193 11.56 11.00 10.19
C SER A 193 11.42 9.58 10.74
N GLY A 194 11.32 8.56 9.89
CA GLY A 194 11.29 7.16 10.30
C GLY A 194 12.61 6.72 10.94
N LEU A 195 13.75 7.10 10.33
CA LEU A 195 15.08 6.78 10.84
C LEU A 195 15.30 7.31 12.27
N ARG A 196 14.84 8.54 12.55
CA ARG A 196 14.91 9.12 13.91
C ARG A 196 14.13 8.30 14.94
N LEU A 197 13.00 7.71 14.56
CA LEU A 197 12.14 6.93 15.46
C LEU A 197 12.70 5.54 15.79
N VAL A 198 13.50 4.95 14.90
CA VAL A 198 14.16 3.66 15.14
C VAL A 198 15.57 3.78 15.74
N LYS A 199 16.05 5.01 15.98
CA LYS A 199 17.33 5.27 16.63
C LYS A 199 17.53 4.49 17.94
N PRO A 200 16.55 4.39 18.87
CA PRO A 200 16.75 3.64 20.11
C PRO A 200 17.08 2.16 19.90
N LEU A 201 16.50 1.52 18.87
CA LEU A 201 16.85 0.13 18.50
C LEU A 201 18.29 0.05 17.97
N MET A 202 18.70 1.00 17.12
CA MET A 202 20.08 1.06 16.62
C MET A 202 21.10 1.29 17.75
N ASP A 203 20.76 2.13 18.73
CA ASP A 203 21.55 2.34 19.95
C ASP A 203 21.76 1.02 20.70
N GLN A 204 20.69 0.24 20.90
CA GLN A 204 20.76 -1.06 21.58
C GLN A 204 21.65 -2.04 20.82
N VAL A 205 21.45 -2.20 19.51
CA VAL A 205 22.25 -3.10 18.68
C VAL A 205 23.73 -2.70 18.72
N ARG A 206 24.03 -1.40 18.62
CA ARG A 206 25.39 -0.88 18.75
C ARG A 206 25.98 -1.17 20.12
N SER A 207 25.25 -0.94 21.20
CA SER A 207 25.70 -1.24 22.57
C SER A 207 25.96 -2.73 22.81
N ASN A 208 25.30 -3.61 22.04
CA ASN A 208 25.54 -5.04 22.06
C ASN A 208 26.64 -5.49 21.07
N ASN A 209 27.44 -4.55 20.53
CA ASN A 209 28.46 -4.78 19.49
C ASN A 209 27.90 -5.50 18.25
N GLY A 210 26.66 -5.18 17.91
CA GLY A 210 25.93 -5.77 16.81
C GLY A 210 26.19 -5.12 15.46
N LYS A 211 25.44 -5.56 14.45
CA LYS A 211 25.48 -5.02 13.09
C LYS A 211 24.09 -4.59 12.60
N ILE A 212 24.08 -3.54 11.77
CA ILE A 212 22.86 -2.99 11.17
C ILE A 212 23.02 -3.03 9.65
N GLU A 213 22.02 -3.53 8.94
CA GLU A 213 22.04 -3.62 7.48
C GLU A 213 20.71 -3.11 6.91
N LEU A 214 20.77 -2.11 6.01
CA LEU A 214 19.59 -1.53 5.39
C LEU A 214 19.65 -1.68 3.87
N VAL A 215 18.59 -2.19 3.26
CA VAL A 215 18.34 -2.11 1.81
C VAL A 215 17.24 -1.09 1.56
N VAL A 216 17.51 -0.07 0.73
CA VAL A 216 16.54 1.00 0.44
C VAL A 216 16.27 1.07 -1.06
N GLY A 217 15.06 0.69 -1.48
CA GLY A 217 14.66 0.68 -2.89
C GLY A 217 14.68 2.06 -3.55
N ALA A 218 14.37 3.11 -2.79
CA ALA A 218 14.43 4.50 -3.23
C ALA A 218 15.83 4.96 -3.69
N LEU A 219 16.89 4.23 -3.34
CA LEU A 219 18.26 4.50 -3.79
C LEU A 219 18.61 3.75 -5.09
N GLN A 220 17.63 3.22 -5.83
CA GLN A 220 17.84 2.39 -7.03
C GLN A 220 18.81 3.03 -8.04
N THR A 221 18.78 4.35 -8.22
CA THR A 221 19.58 5.06 -9.22
C THR A 221 20.98 5.46 -8.72
N TYR A 222 21.41 4.95 -7.56
CA TYR A 222 22.75 5.15 -7.00
C TYR A 222 23.86 4.93 -8.04
N GLY A 223 24.84 5.84 -8.12
CA GLY A 223 25.94 5.73 -9.08
C GLY A 223 25.54 5.86 -10.56
N SER A 224 24.27 6.13 -10.86
CA SER A 224 23.80 6.38 -12.22
C SER A 224 23.78 7.89 -12.52
N SER A 225 23.88 8.26 -13.80
CA SER A 225 23.73 9.65 -14.24
C SER A 225 22.29 10.19 -14.15
N ARG A 226 21.32 9.35 -13.78
CA ARG A 226 19.92 9.74 -13.64
C ARG A 226 19.72 10.35 -12.26
N LYS A 227 19.16 11.56 -12.21
CA LYS A 227 18.70 12.17 -10.96
C LYS A 227 17.74 11.22 -10.25
N ASN A 228 17.98 10.99 -8.96
CA ASN A 228 17.08 10.23 -8.13
C ASN A 228 15.88 11.10 -7.75
N THR A 229 14.67 10.59 -7.99
CA THR A 229 13.40 11.29 -7.74
C THR A 229 12.56 10.62 -6.66
N LYS A 230 13.12 9.66 -5.92
CA LYS A 230 12.37 8.79 -5.00
C LYS A 230 12.85 8.87 -3.55
N ILE A 231 13.84 9.72 -3.29
CA ILE A 231 14.28 10.05 -1.94
C ILE A 231 14.74 11.51 -1.94
N ASP A 232 14.43 12.20 -0.86
CA ASP A 232 14.82 13.58 -0.67
C ASP A 232 16.20 13.72 -0.03
N ARG A 233 16.79 14.91 -0.15
CA ARG A 233 18.09 15.26 0.42
C ARG A 233 18.15 15.08 1.95
N ASN A 234 17.10 15.42 2.69
CA ASN A 234 17.14 15.33 4.16
C ASN A 234 17.22 13.88 4.62
N SER A 235 16.51 12.97 3.93
CA SER A 235 16.59 11.53 4.16
C SER A 235 17.97 10.97 3.82
N VAL A 236 18.60 11.44 2.75
CA VAL A 236 19.99 11.10 2.41
C VAL A 236 20.99 11.60 3.47
N ILE A 237 20.84 12.84 3.95
CA ILE A 237 21.67 13.38 5.03
C ILE A 237 21.50 12.54 6.31
N ALA A 238 20.26 12.19 6.66
CA ALA A 238 20.00 11.32 7.80
C ALA A 238 20.72 9.98 7.64
N LEU A 239 20.55 9.28 6.50
CA LEU A 239 21.24 8.01 6.24
C LEU A 239 22.76 8.12 6.40
N ASN A 240 23.39 9.18 5.88
CA ASN A 240 24.82 9.41 6.07
C ASN A 240 25.20 9.61 7.53
N ASN A 241 24.42 10.38 8.30
CA ASN A 241 24.67 10.56 9.73
C ASN A 241 24.57 9.23 10.48
N PHE A 242 23.56 8.41 10.18
CA PHE A 242 23.41 7.08 10.78
C PHE A 242 24.56 6.13 10.38
N ARG A 243 25.03 6.17 9.13
CA ARG A 243 26.21 5.39 8.70
C ARG A 243 27.49 5.76 9.45
N ASN A 244 27.62 7.03 9.84
CA ASN A 244 28.77 7.51 10.59
C ASN A 244 28.67 7.20 12.10
N GLU A 245 27.45 7.13 12.64
CA GLU A 245 27.22 6.94 14.08
C GLU A 245 27.07 5.46 14.49
N TYR A 246 26.66 4.59 13.57
CA TYR A 246 26.32 3.19 13.83
C TYR A 246 27.07 2.22 12.91
N PRO A 247 27.21 0.93 13.28
CA PRO A 247 27.74 -0.11 12.39
C PRO A 247 26.72 -0.48 11.29
N LEU A 248 26.33 0.52 10.50
CA LEU A 248 25.28 0.45 9.50
C LEU A 248 25.89 0.29 8.10
N THR A 249 25.54 -0.82 7.45
CA THR A 249 25.84 -1.02 6.02
C THR A 249 24.58 -0.77 5.20
N LEU A 250 24.71 0.06 4.16
CA LEU A 250 23.60 0.48 3.31
C LEU A 250 23.72 -0.15 1.91
N TYR A 251 22.60 -0.62 1.39
CA TYR A 251 22.50 -1.32 0.11
C TYR A 251 21.32 -0.79 -0.71
N THR A 252 21.37 -1.04 -2.02
CA THR A 252 20.26 -0.78 -2.94
C THR A 252 20.22 -1.82 -4.05
N TYR A 253 19.02 -2.20 -4.48
CA TYR A 253 18.82 -3.07 -5.64
C TYR A 253 18.62 -2.19 -6.88
N GLN A 254 19.51 -2.33 -7.89
CA GLN A 254 19.51 -1.41 -9.05
C GLN A 254 18.68 -1.93 -10.23
N ASN A 255 18.54 -3.26 -10.38
CA ASN A 255 17.90 -3.86 -11.55
C ASN A 255 16.41 -3.50 -11.67
N SER A 256 15.73 -3.35 -10.54
CA SER A 256 14.35 -2.86 -10.46
C SER A 256 14.11 -2.13 -9.14
N PHE A 257 12.97 -1.45 -9.01
CA PHE A 257 12.61 -0.84 -7.75
C PHE A 257 12.22 -1.93 -6.75
N TYR A 258 13.01 -2.10 -5.69
CA TYR A 258 12.61 -2.97 -4.58
C TYR A 258 11.49 -2.31 -3.79
N HIS A 259 10.29 -2.91 -3.78
CA HIS A 259 9.12 -2.39 -3.07
C HIS A 259 8.77 -3.18 -1.81
N GLY A 260 9.45 -4.30 -1.52
CA GLY A 260 9.20 -5.07 -0.30
C GLY A 260 9.42 -4.26 0.96
N LYS A 261 8.80 -4.66 2.08
CA LYS A 261 9.06 -4.11 3.41
C LYS A 261 9.19 -5.23 4.42
N PHE A 262 10.35 -5.30 5.06
CA PHE A 262 10.52 -6.13 6.24
C PHE A 262 11.53 -5.56 7.22
N TYR A 263 11.41 -6.02 8.46
CA TYR A 263 12.32 -5.77 9.57
C TYR A 263 12.73 -7.11 10.19
N TYR A 264 14.02 -7.29 10.48
CA TYR A 264 14.59 -8.47 11.09
C TYR A 264 15.39 -8.03 12.32
N ILE A 265 15.02 -8.53 13.49
CA ILE A 265 15.69 -8.23 14.76
C ILE A 265 16.11 -9.56 15.38
N ALA A 266 17.40 -9.75 15.62
CA ALA A 266 17.89 -11.05 16.10
C ALA A 266 19.05 -10.96 17.09
N ASN A 267 19.22 -12.06 17.82
CA ASN A 267 20.47 -12.47 18.46
C ASN A 267 20.85 -13.88 17.94
N ASP A 268 21.82 -14.53 18.58
CA ASP A 268 22.29 -15.86 18.15
C ASP A 268 21.25 -16.99 18.29
N ASN A 269 20.20 -16.79 19.09
CA ASN A 269 19.22 -17.82 19.43
C ASN A 269 17.82 -17.57 18.88
N LYS A 270 17.45 -16.29 18.71
CA LYS A 270 16.08 -15.89 18.43
C LYS A 270 16.08 -14.71 17.46
N ALA A 271 15.15 -14.76 16.51
CA ALA A 271 14.87 -13.67 15.61
C ALA A 271 13.38 -13.34 15.57
N PHE A 272 13.09 -12.09 15.29
CA PHE A 272 11.77 -11.60 14.93
C PHE A 272 11.83 -11.04 13.53
N VAL A 273 10.88 -11.45 12.69
CA VAL A 273 10.72 -10.93 11.33
C VAL A 273 9.38 -10.26 11.25
N ILE A 274 9.35 -9.01 10.83
CA ILE A 274 8.12 -8.29 10.54
C ILE A 274 8.07 -8.03 9.05
N ILE A 275 7.02 -8.48 8.37
CA ILE A 275 6.82 -8.30 6.92
C ILE A 275 5.46 -7.65 6.70
N GLY A 276 5.39 -6.62 5.86
CA GLY A 276 4.12 -5.97 5.60
C GLY A 276 4.20 -4.76 4.69
N SER A 277 3.41 -3.73 5.00
CA SER A 277 3.30 -2.51 4.20
C SER A 277 4.12 -1.33 4.74
N SER A 278 4.58 -1.41 6.00
CA SER A 278 5.27 -0.31 6.66
C SER A 278 6.68 -0.02 6.11
N ASN A 279 6.87 1.17 5.54
CA ASN A 279 8.20 1.72 5.22
C ASN A 279 8.87 2.32 6.48
N ILE A 280 10.16 2.67 6.38
CA ILE A 280 10.84 3.46 7.43
C ILE A 280 10.39 4.91 7.31
N SER A 281 9.26 5.27 7.92
CA SER A 281 8.72 6.63 7.92
C SER A 281 7.91 6.92 9.19
N LYS A 282 7.83 8.18 9.61
CA LYS A 282 6.93 8.57 10.71
C LYS A 282 5.49 8.27 10.36
N THR A 283 5.11 8.50 9.11
CA THR A 283 3.74 8.33 8.62
C THR A 283 3.31 6.86 8.65
N ALA A 284 4.16 5.94 8.21
CA ALA A 284 3.90 4.49 8.30
C ALA A 284 3.83 4.02 9.76
N TYR A 285 4.70 4.54 10.64
CA TYR A 285 4.71 4.11 12.03
C TYR A 285 3.57 4.64 12.89
N LEU A 286 3.02 5.83 12.59
CA LEU A 286 2.10 6.54 13.49
C LEU A 286 0.76 6.93 12.88
N ASN A 287 0.68 7.10 11.56
CA ASN A 287 -0.48 7.75 10.93
C ASN A 287 -1.25 6.80 10.01
N ASN A 288 -0.54 6.02 9.20
CA ASN A 288 -1.15 5.14 8.22
C ASN A 288 -1.80 3.93 8.88
N TYR A 289 -2.80 3.40 8.18
CA TYR A 289 -3.33 2.08 8.44
C TYR A 289 -2.45 1.06 7.69
N GLU A 290 -1.55 0.38 8.41
CA GLU A 290 -0.58 -0.55 7.85
C GLU A 290 -0.93 -2.00 8.20
N LEU A 291 -0.63 -2.93 7.30
CA LEU A 291 -0.77 -4.36 7.55
C LEU A 291 0.62 -4.98 7.65
N ASP A 292 0.98 -5.40 8.86
CA ASP A 292 2.24 -6.06 9.15
C ASP A 292 2.03 -7.41 9.86
N LEU A 293 2.85 -8.40 9.51
CA LEU A 293 2.89 -9.73 10.11
C LEU A 293 4.18 -9.90 10.88
N LEU A 294 4.09 -10.24 12.16
CA LEU A 294 5.22 -10.60 13.01
C LEU A 294 5.39 -12.12 13.05
N PHE A 295 6.62 -12.56 12.82
CA PHE A 295 7.07 -13.92 12.90
C PHE A 295 8.15 -14.07 13.97
N GLU A 296 8.04 -15.12 14.78
CA GLU A 296 9.10 -15.53 15.71
C GLU A 296 9.86 -16.72 15.10
N ILE A 297 11.19 -16.57 15.02
CA ILE A 297 12.12 -17.55 14.46
C ILE A 297 13.09 -18.03 15.55
N ASP A 298 13.29 -19.35 15.61
CA ASP A 298 14.36 -19.99 16.37
C ASP A 298 15.63 -20.08 15.51
N CYS A 299 16.65 -19.28 15.82
CA CYS A 299 17.89 -19.24 15.04
C CYS A 299 18.69 -20.55 15.09
N ASN A 300 18.39 -21.40 16.08
CA ASN A 300 19.03 -22.71 16.21
C ASN A 300 18.28 -23.80 15.42
N ASN A 301 17.13 -23.50 14.82
CA ASN A 301 16.38 -24.43 14.00
C ASN A 301 16.74 -24.24 12.51
N PRO A 302 17.40 -25.21 11.85
CA PRO A 302 17.73 -25.13 10.43
C PRO A 302 16.52 -24.96 9.52
N GLU A 303 15.36 -25.51 9.90
CA GLU A 303 14.11 -25.41 9.14
C GLU A 303 13.49 -24.00 9.18
N GLU A 304 13.99 -23.12 10.06
CA GLU A 304 13.50 -21.73 10.19
C GLU A 304 14.50 -20.70 9.64
N GLN A 305 15.57 -21.16 8.96
CA GLN A 305 16.61 -20.30 8.38
C GLN A 305 16.31 -19.82 6.95
N ASP A 306 15.20 -20.24 6.35
CA ASP A 306 14.90 -19.93 4.95
C ASP A 306 14.81 -18.42 4.69
N PHE A 307 14.27 -17.66 5.64
CA PHE A 307 14.18 -16.22 5.52
C PHE A 307 15.56 -15.54 5.49
N ILE A 308 16.46 -15.91 6.40
CA ILE A 308 17.79 -15.30 6.44
C ILE A 308 18.62 -15.71 5.22
N ASN A 309 18.49 -16.96 4.78
CA ASN A 309 19.13 -17.43 3.55
C ASN A 309 18.64 -16.66 2.32
N TRP A 310 17.32 -16.42 2.23
CA TRP A 310 16.74 -15.57 1.19
C TRP A 310 17.27 -14.14 1.27
N PHE A 311 17.32 -13.53 2.46
CA PHE A 311 17.81 -12.17 2.62
C PHE A 311 19.28 -12.03 2.22
N GLU A 312 20.14 -12.97 2.64
CA GLU A 312 21.55 -12.97 2.27
C GLU A 312 21.74 -13.12 0.75
N LYS A 313 20.93 -13.97 0.10
CA LYS A 313 20.90 -14.08 -1.37
C LYS A 313 20.45 -12.77 -2.00
N PHE A 314 19.33 -12.19 -1.56
CA PHE A 314 18.83 -10.91 -2.08
C PHE A 314 19.85 -9.78 -1.91
N LYS A 315 20.50 -9.69 -0.75
CA LYS A 315 21.57 -8.72 -0.46
C LYS A 315 22.78 -8.92 -1.38
N SER A 316 23.12 -10.16 -1.75
CA SER A 316 24.21 -10.45 -2.69
C SER A 316 23.94 -9.92 -4.11
N GLU A 317 22.67 -9.70 -4.46
CA GLU A 317 22.26 -9.09 -5.72
C GLU A 317 22.15 -7.55 -5.63
N CYS A 318 22.28 -6.99 -4.42
CA CYS A 318 22.27 -5.55 -4.19
C CYS A 318 23.68 -4.94 -4.32
N VAL A 319 23.72 -3.65 -4.63
CA VAL A 319 24.94 -2.86 -4.60
C VAL A 319 25.10 -2.25 -3.21
N LYS A 320 26.28 -2.46 -2.61
CA LYS A 320 26.67 -1.78 -1.38
C LYS A 320 26.99 -0.32 -1.66
N ILE A 321 26.40 0.58 -0.88
CA ILE A 321 26.63 2.03 -0.99
C ILE A 321 27.82 2.39 -0.11
N GLU A 322 28.92 2.80 -0.76
CA GLU A 322 30.15 3.23 -0.09
C GLU A 322 30.11 4.73 0.23
N GLU A 323 29.67 5.57 -0.71
CA GLU A 323 29.57 7.02 -0.54
C GLU A 323 28.24 7.50 -1.10
N LEU A 324 27.47 8.28 -0.33
CA LEU A 324 26.16 8.78 -0.76
C LEU A 324 26.17 10.31 -0.75
N ASN A 325 26.35 10.93 -1.91
CA ASN A 325 26.45 12.39 -2.02
C ASN A 325 25.07 13.06 -1.94
N ALA A 326 24.78 13.75 -0.83
CA ALA A 326 23.49 14.41 -0.62
C ALA A 326 23.18 15.52 -1.63
N GLU A 327 24.20 16.16 -2.22
CA GLU A 327 24.01 17.27 -3.17
C GLU A 327 23.40 16.83 -4.50
N GLU A 328 23.44 15.53 -4.81
CA GLU A 328 22.81 14.95 -6.01
C GLU A 328 21.30 14.80 -5.88
N TYR A 329 20.73 15.08 -4.71
CA TYR A 329 19.32 14.91 -4.38
C TYR A 329 18.64 16.27 -4.14
N ASP A 330 17.37 16.36 -4.53
CA ASP A 330 16.58 17.57 -4.37
C ASP A 330 16.16 17.76 -2.89
N ALA A 331 16.18 19.00 -2.42
CA ALA A 331 15.78 19.37 -1.06
C ALA A 331 14.26 19.43 -0.96
N LEU A 332 13.64 18.26 -0.83
CA LEU A 332 12.20 18.06 -0.65
C LEU A 332 11.94 17.64 0.80
N ASP A 333 10.87 18.10 1.42
CA ASP A 333 10.57 17.77 2.84
C ASP A 333 9.61 16.58 2.91
N TRP A 334 10.03 15.45 2.35
CA TRP A 334 9.22 14.24 2.24
C TRP A 334 9.26 13.41 3.54
N ASP A 335 8.08 12.99 3.97
CA ASP A 335 7.83 12.20 5.17
C ASP A 335 7.01 10.92 4.88
N SER A 336 6.49 10.75 3.66
CA SER A 336 5.70 9.58 3.27
C SER A 336 5.96 9.12 1.82
N GLU A 337 5.67 7.85 1.55
CA GLU A 337 5.67 7.30 0.17
C GLU A 337 4.67 8.06 -0.71
N LEU A 338 3.55 8.53 -0.14
CA LEU A 338 2.57 9.34 -0.86
C LEU A 338 3.20 10.65 -1.32
N ASP A 339 4.11 11.29 -0.61
CA ASP A 339 4.71 12.56 -1.04
C ASP A 339 5.56 12.42 -2.33
N ILE A 340 5.97 11.18 -2.64
CA ILE A 340 6.73 10.81 -3.83
C ILE A 340 5.80 10.50 -5.01
N TYR A 341 4.63 9.92 -4.69
CA TYR A 341 3.58 9.55 -5.64
C TYR A 341 2.41 10.53 -5.66
N GLU A 342 2.52 11.64 -4.94
CA GLU A 342 1.80 12.88 -5.19
C GLU A 342 2.30 13.33 -6.57
N ASP A 343 1.77 12.67 -7.60
CA ASP A 343 1.32 13.37 -8.78
C ASP A 343 0.77 14.68 -8.25
N ARG A 344 1.36 15.80 -8.67
CA ARG A 344 0.74 17.10 -8.49
C ARG A 344 -0.72 16.87 -8.83
N THR A 345 -1.63 16.91 -7.85
CA THR A 345 -3.03 16.56 -8.07
C THR A 345 -3.62 17.71 -8.85
N ILE A 346 -3.36 17.70 -10.15
CA ILE A 346 -3.84 18.67 -11.10
C ILE A 346 -5.31 18.27 -11.31
N ASP A 347 -6.18 18.88 -10.53
CA ASP A 347 -7.60 18.60 -10.61
C ASP A 347 -8.15 19.20 -11.90
N ARG A 348 -8.73 18.38 -12.76
CA ARG A 348 -9.42 18.88 -13.96
C ARG A 348 -10.69 19.59 -13.53
N MET A 349 -10.85 20.83 -14.00
CA MET A 349 -12.06 21.62 -13.83
C MET A 349 -12.86 21.66 -15.13
N SER A 350 -14.17 21.56 -15.01
CA SER A 350 -15.10 21.89 -16.08
C SER A 350 -15.24 23.41 -16.26
N GLN A 351 -15.61 23.86 -17.46
CA GLN A 351 -15.89 25.29 -17.69
C GLN A 351 -17.04 25.80 -16.81
N ASP A 352 -18.01 24.96 -16.46
CA ASP A 352 -19.16 25.34 -15.63
C ASP A 352 -18.76 25.56 -14.17
N GLU A 353 -17.86 24.74 -13.61
CA GLU A 353 -17.30 24.99 -12.28
C GLU A 353 -16.54 26.32 -12.22
N VAL A 354 -15.80 26.65 -13.29
CA VAL A 354 -15.10 27.93 -13.38
C VAL A 354 -16.10 29.09 -13.47
N ARG A 355 -17.16 28.97 -14.28
CA ARG A 355 -18.23 29.98 -14.38
C ARG A 355 -18.94 30.21 -13.04
N ASN A 356 -19.20 29.13 -12.30
CA ASN A 356 -19.80 29.22 -10.97
C ASN A 356 -18.88 29.99 -10.01
N LYS A 357 -17.59 29.65 -9.96
CA LYS A 357 -16.61 30.39 -9.15
C LYS A 357 -16.49 31.86 -9.56
N ILE A 358 -16.52 32.17 -10.86
CA ILE A 358 -16.51 33.55 -11.37
C ILE A 358 -17.75 34.32 -10.85
N SER A 359 -18.91 33.69 -10.82
CA SER A 359 -20.16 34.33 -10.37
C SER A 359 -20.14 34.72 -8.89
N GLU A 360 -19.37 33.99 -8.08
CA GLU A 360 -19.20 34.22 -6.64
C GLU A 360 -18.20 35.34 -6.32
N LEU A 361 -17.38 35.77 -7.29
CA LEU A 361 -16.42 36.85 -7.07
C LEU A 361 -17.13 38.19 -6.86
N THR A 362 -16.51 39.08 -6.09
CA THR A 362 -16.99 40.47 -5.92
C THR A 362 -16.23 41.46 -6.77
N ASP A 363 -15.02 41.11 -7.23
CA ASP A 363 -14.18 41.96 -8.06
C ASP A 363 -14.49 41.79 -9.56
N GLU A 364 -15.07 42.83 -10.15
CA GLU A 364 -15.47 42.85 -11.56
C GLU A 364 -14.28 42.76 -12.53
N ASP A 365 -13.09 43.25 -12.16
CA ASP A 365 -11.91 43.19 -13.03
C ASP A 365 -11.35 41.77 -13.11
N THR A 366 -11.38 41.04 -11.99
CA THR A 366 -11.02 39.61 -11.96
C THR A 366 -12.02 38.78 -12.77
N LYS A 367 -13.32 39.04 -12.60
CA LYS A 367 -14.38 38.40 -13.42
C LYS A 367 -14.16 38.64 -14.90
N PHE A 368 -13.85 39.89 -15.29
CA PHE A 368 -13.65 40.24 -16.68
C PHE A 368 -12.51 39.43 -17.32
N ARG A 369 -11.35 39.35 -16.66
CA ARG A 369 -10.20 38.56 -17.16
C ARG A 369 -10.52 37.08 -17.29
N LEU A 370 -11.10 36.47 -16.25
CA LEU A 370 -11.47 35.06 -16.26
C LEU A 370 -12.46 34.72 -17.38
N ASN A 371 -13.47 35.58 -17.59
CA ASN A 371 -14.40 35.44 -18.72
C ASN A 371 -13.70 35.65 -20.07
N ALA A 372 -12.77 36.60 -20.18
CA ALA A 372 -12.02 36.82 -21.42
C ALA A 372 -11.18 35.59 -21.82
N TRP A 373 -10.64 34.83 -20.86
CA TRP A 373 -10.01 33.54 -21.14
C TRP A 373 -11.03 32.50 -21.61
N LEU A 374 -12.16 32.36 -20.91
CA LEU A 374 -13.22 31.42 -21.30
C LEU A 374 -13.81 31.71 -22.69
N GLU A 375 -13.86 32.97 -23.14
CA GLU A 375 -14.30 33.35 -24.50
C GLU A 375 -13.45 32.72 -25.60
N HIS A 376 -12.18 32.36 -25.32
CA HIS A 376 -11.27 31.68 -26.26
C HIS A 376 -11.38 30.15 -26.22
N ASP A 377 -12.38 29.62 -25.50
CA ASP A 377 -12.72 28.19 -25.42
C ASP A 377 -11.51 27.28 -25.07
N PRO A 378 -11.01 27.36 -23.81
CA PRO A 378 -9.92 26.50 -23.36
C PRO A 378 -10.30 25.02 -23.47
N ALA A 379 -9.38 24.22 -24.00
CA ALA A 379 -9.59 22.78 -24.18
C ALA A 379 -9.60 22.04 -22.85
N GLU A 380 -8.73 22.46 -21.93
CA GLU A 380 -8.60 21.89 -20.60
C GLU A 380 -8.35 23.00 -19.58
N ILE A 381 -8.93 22.82 -18.39
CA ILE A 381 -8.74 23.72 -17.26
C ILE A 381 -8.34 22.88 -16.06
N PHE A 382 -7.37 23.35 -15.31
CA PHE A 382 -6.79 22.63 -14.20
C PHE A 382 -6.65 23.51 -12.95
N SER A 383 -6.90 22.94 -11.78
CA SER A 383 -6.62 23.54 -10.46
C SER A 383 -5.60 22.70 -9.68
N ASN A 384 -5.20 23.18 -8.50
CA ASN A 384 -4.29 22.44 -7.59
C ASN A 384 -2.98 21.99 -8.26
N ILE A 385 -2.47 22.84 -9.15
CA ILE A 385 -1.37 22.58 -10.09
C ILE A 385 0.01 22.25 -9.46
N GLY A 386 0.10 22.13 -8.13
CA GLY A 386 1.31 21.72 -7.42
C GLY A 386 2.50 22.66 -7.58
N VAL A 387 2.25 23.96 -7.84
CA VAL A 387 3.27 25.00 -7.93
C VAL A 387 3.17 25.91 -6.69
N PRO A 388 4.10 25.82 -5.72
CA PRO A 388 4.00 26.56 -4.45
C PRO A 388 3.86 28.07 -4.61
N SER A 389 4.51 28.65 -5.63
CA SER A 389 4.46 30.09 -5.90
C SER A 389 3.16 30.55 -6.59
N LEU A 390 2.32 29.61 -7.05
CA LEU A 390 1.04 29.84 -7.71
C LEU A 390 -0.08 29.06 -6.99
N GLN A 391 -0.03 29.00 -5.67
CA GLN A 391 -1.13 28.49 -4.85
C GLN A 391 -2.43 29.24 -5.21
N GLU A 392 -3.53 28.49 -5.32
CA GLU A 392 -4.86 29.00 -5.71
C GLU A 392 -4.99 29.51 -7.15
N TYR A 393 -3.97 29.30 -7.99
CA TYR A 393 -4.10 29.53 -9.43
C TYR A 393 -4.74 28.33 -10.13
N ILE A 394 -5.45 28.62 -11.19
CA ILE A 394 -5.87 27.68 -12.22
C ILE A 394 -5.05 27.85 -13.47
N VAL A 395 -5.05 26.83 -14.34
CA VAL A 395 -4.41 26.88 -15.64
C VAL A 395 -5.43 26.63 -16.73
N PHE A 396 -5.50 27.55 -17.68
CA PHE A 396 -6.21 27.36 -18.95
C PHE A 396 -5.22 26.87 -20.01
N LEU A 397 -5.55 25.77 -20.69
CA LEU A 397 -4.76 25.24 -21.80
C LEU A 397 -5.44 25.49 -23.15
N TYR A 398 -4.65 26.03 -24.08
CA TYR A 398 -5.03 26.22 -25.47
C TYR A 398 -4.03 25.49 -26.38
N PRO A 399 -4.17 24.16 -26.57
CA PRO A 399 -3.21 23.34 -27.32
C PRO A 399 -2.99 23.82 -28.75
N GLY A 400 -4.06 24.29 -29.42
CA GLY A 400 -4.00 24.81 -30.78
C GLY A 400 -3.11 26.05 -30.96
N PHE A 401 -2.75 26.71 -29.86
CA PHE A 401 -1.87 27.89 -29.82
C PHE A 401 -0.58 27.62 -29.03
N GLY A 402 -0.40 26.40 -28.50
CA GLY A 402 0.70 26.06 -27.59
C GLY A 402 0.78 27.01 -26.38
N LEU A 403 -0.37 27.44 -25.85
CA LEU A 403 -0.47 28.48 -24.83
C LEU A 403 -1.06 27.94 -23.52
N ALA A 404 -0.34 28.14 -22.41
CA ALA A 404 -0.81 27.86 -21.07
C ALA A 404 -0.90 29.16 -20.27
N VAL A 405 -2.04 29.42 -19.63
CA VAL A 405 -2.29 30.64 -18.86
C VAL A 405 -2.60 30.28 -17.42
N PHE A 406 -1.72 30.68 -16.51
CA PHE A 406 -1.91 30.58 -15.07
C PHE A 406 -2.64 31.82 -14.59
N GLU A 407 -3.84 31.65 -14.04
CA GLU A 407 -4.73 32.72 -13.62
C GLU A 407 -5.24 32.49 -12.19
N SER A 408 -5.48 33.56 -11.44
CA SER A 408 -5.92 33.52 -10.05
C SER A 408 -7.33 34.07 -9.89
N PHE A 409 -8.09 33.45 -8.98
CA PHE A 409 -9.37 33.99 -8.52
C PHE A 409 -9.21 35.14 -7.51
N VAL A 410 -8.00 35.37 -6.99
CA VAL A 410 -7.74 36.37 -5.95
C VAL A 410 -7.50 37.75 -6.59
N PRO A 411 -8.27 38.79 -6.20
CA PRO A 411 -8.06 40.15 -6.70
C PRO A 411 -6.64 40.67 -6.47
N GLY A 412 -6.11 41.40 -7.44
CA GLY A 412 -4.76 41.98 -7.39
C GLY A 412 -3.65 41.05 -7.89
N ASN A 413 -3.92 39.75 -8.04
CA ASN A 413 -2.96 38.81 -8.59
C ASN A 413 -2.80 38.95 -10.12
N ALA A 414 -1.54 38.87 -10.57
CA ALA A 414 -1.24 38.82 -11.99
C ALA A 414 -1.51 37.43 -12.58
N TYR A 415 -1.86 37.40 -13.87
CA TYR A 415 -1.80 36.17 -14.67
C TYR A 415 -0.42 36.01 -15.30
N TYR A 416 -0.08 34.77 -15.64
CA TYR A 416 1.17 34.41 -16.30
C TYR A 416 0.90 33.51 -17.51
N ALA A 417 1.35 33.93 -18.69
CA ALA A 417 1.19 33.19 -19.93
C ALA A 417 2.54 32.59 -20.37
N PHE A 418 2.52 31.33 -20.80
CA PHE A 418 3.69 30.60 -21.26
C PHE A 418 3.40 29.85 -22.56
N ARG A 419 4.44 29.70 -23.41
CA ARG A 419 4.43 28.68 -24.47
C ARG A 419 4.60 27.30 -23.84
N TYR A 420 3.90 26.31 -24.37
CA TYR A 420 4.10 24.92 -24.00
C TYR A 420 3.96 24.01 -25.21
N THR A 421 4.68 22.89 -25.17
CA THR A 421 4.52 21.77 -26.11
C THR A 421 3.90 20.57 -25.41
N GLU A 422 4.34 20.30 -24.18
CA GLU A 422 3.79 19.29 -23.28
C GLU A 422 3.58 19.96 -21.92
N PHE A 423 2.37 19.87 -21.39
CA PHE A 423 1.98 20.62 -20.20
C PHE A 423 2.79 20.19 -18.96
N GLU A 424 3.00 18.89 -18.79
CA GLU A 424 3.82 18.33 -17.70
C GLU A 424 5.25 18.87 -17.71
N LYS A 425 5.88 19.00 -18.89
CA LYS A 425 7.22 19.57 -19.02
C LYS A 425 7.25 21.05 -18.64
N LEU A 426 6.21 21.80 -18.98
CA LEU A 426 6.09 23.20 -18.55
C LEU A 426 5.96 23.27 -17.02
N LEU A 427 5.05 22.48 -16.43
CA LEU A 427 4.84 22.43 -14.98
C LEU A 427 6.14 22.10 -14.24
N ASN A 428 6.90 21.10 -14.70
CA ASN A 428 8.18 20.73 -14.10
C ASN A 428 9.23 21.83 -14.16
N ARG A 429 9.19 22.70 -15.17
CA ARG A 429 10.09 23.84 -15.28
C ARG A 429 9.69 25.00 -14.38
N VAL A 430 8.40 25.15 -14.08
CA VAL A 430 7.90 26.30 -13.30
C VAL A 430 7.69 25.96 -11.82
N SER A 431 7.63 24.68 -11.45
CA SER A 431 7.29 24.22 -10.11
C SER A 431 8.25 24.69 -9.01
N SER A 432 9.53 24.86 -9.31
CA SER A 432 10.54 25.34 -8.36
C SER A 432 10.81 26.84 -8.47
N LEU A 433 10.13 27.54 -9.38
CA LEU A 433 10.38 28.96 -9.64
C LEU A 433 9.48 29.84 -8.77
N THR A 434 10.06 30.92 -8.24
CA THR A 434 9.29 32.05 -7.72
C THR A 434 8.59 32.82 -8.85
N LYS A 435 7.55 33.60 -8.53
CA LYS A 435 6.84 34.47 -9.49
C LYS A 435 7.79 35.40 -10.28
N THR A 436 8.90 35.82 -9.68
CA THR A 436 9.93 36.64 -10.34
C THR A 436 10.79 35.84 -11.29
N GLN A 437 11.22 34.63 -10.88
CA GLN A 437 12.03 33.74 -11.72
C GLN A 437 11.25 33.22 -12.93
N MET A 438 9.93 33.06 -12.81
CA MET A 438 9.04 32.70 -13.91
C MET A 438 9.12 33.67 -15.09
N LEU A 439 9.34 34.97 -14.84
CA LEU A 439 9.48 35.98 -15.90
C LEU A 439 10.75 35.79 -16.74
N MET A 440 11.76 35.13 -16.17
CA MET A 440 13.04 34.83 -16.83
C MET A 440 13.01 33.48 -17.55
N ASN A 441 11.89 32.75 -17.47
CA ASN A 441 11.75 31.47 -18.13
C ASN A 441 11.70 31.68 -19.66
N SER A 442 12.42 30.84 -20.42
CA SER A 442 12.46 30.94 -21.88
C SER A 442 11.10 30.70 -22.55
N ALA A 443 10.18 30.02 -21.87
CA ALA A 443 8.81 29.81 -22.32
C ALA A 443 7.86 30.95 -21.95
N PHE A 444 8.28 31.91 -21.11
CA PHE A 444 7.43 33.00 -20.66
C PHE A 444 7.05 33.92 -21.82
N LEU A 445 5.75 34.22 -21.92
CA LEU A 445 5.21 35.11 -22.96
C LEU A 445 4.84 36.47 -22.39
N ASN A 446 4.05 36.46 -21.31
CA ASN A 446 3.45 37.68 -20.82
C ASN A 446 2.97 37.54 -19.37
N ARG A 447 2.93 38.68 -18.68
CA ARG A 447 2.29 38.85 -17.37
C ARG A 447 1.42 40.09 -17.43
N GLY A 448 0.17 39.98 -16.98
CA GLY A 448 -0.72 41.13 -16.83
C GLY A 448 -1.32 41.20 -15.44
N TYR A 449 -1.56 42.42 -14.99
CA TYR A 449 -2.34 42.72 -13.78
C TYR A 449 -3.74 43.20 -14.18
N HIS A 450 -4.61 43.37 -13.20
CA HIS A 450 -5.86 44.12 -13.38
C HIS A 450 -5.52 45.54 -13.84
N LEU A 451 -6.13 45.97 -14.93
CA LEU A 451 -6.07 47.34 -15.43
C LEU A 451 -7.49 47.88 -15.42
N GLN A 452 -7.67 49.14 -15.01
CA GLN A 452 -8.98 49.83 -15.08
C GLN A 452 -9.55 49.96 -16.51
N ASP A 453 -8.76 49.64 -17.54
CA ASP A 453 -9.12 49.72 -18.95
C ASP A 453 -9.35 48.32 -19.54
N ASN A 454 -10.61 47.88 -19.48
CA ASN A 454 -11.05 46.56 -19.95
C ASN A 454 -10.80 46.35 -21.46
N VAL A 455 -10.82 47.42 -22.27
CA VAL A 455 -10.58 47.34 -23.72
C VAL A 455 -9.13 46.92 -23.99
N LYS A 456 -8.17 47.62 -23.37
CA LYS A 456 -6.74 47.28 -23.53
C LYS A 456 -6.40 45.91 -22.95
N THR A 457 -7.05 45.51 -21.87
CA THR A 457 -6.86 44.19 -21.27
C THR A 457 -7.30 43.10 -22.25
N LYS A 458 -8.48 43.24 -22.86
CA LYS A 458 -8.99 42.29 -23.86
C LYS A 458 -8.12 42.24 -25.12
N GLU A 459 -7.66 43.39 -25.61
CA GLU A 459 -6.72 43.44 -26.74
C GLU A 459 -5.42 42.68 -26.44
N LYS A 460 -4.83 42.88 -25.25
CA LYS A 460 -3.61 42.16 -24.83
C LYS A 460 -3.81 40.65 -24.74
N ILE A 461 -4.97 40.21 -24.25
CA ILE A 461 -5.35 38.80 -24.21
C ILE A 461 -5.45 38.27 -25.64
N ASN A 462 -6.20 38.94 -26.51
CA ASN A 462 -6.42 38.52 -27.89
C ASN A 462 -5.12 38.43 -28.71
N LEU A 463 -4.14 39.30 -28.44
CA LEU A 463 -2.83 39.25 -29.11
C LEU A 463 -2.07 37.94 -28.87
N LEU A 464 -2.30 37.25 -27.74
CA LEU A 464 -1.68 35.95 -27.45
C LEU A 464 -2.22 34.83 -28.37
N PHE A 465 -3.39 35.03 -28.97
CA PHE A 465 -4.02 34.08 -29.90
C PHE A 465 -3.82 34.47 -31.38
N ALA A 466 -3.29 35.67 -31.65
CA ALA A 466 -3.08 36.17 -33.01
C ALA A 466 -1.78 35.64 -33.67
N GLN A 467 -0.85 35.07 -32.89
CA GLN A 467 0.38 34.48 -33.41
C GLN A 467 0.18 32.97 -33.63
N LYS A 468 -0.01 32.57 -34.89
CA LYS A 468 0.11 31.17 -35.32
C LYS A 468 1.58 30.76 -35.46
#